data_AF-A0A255SRS9-F1
#
_entry.id   AF-A0A255SRS9-F1
#
_cell.length_a   1.000
_cell.length_b   1.000
_cell.length_c   1.000
_cell.angle_alpha   90.00
_cell.angle_beta   90.00
_cell.angle_gamma   90.00
#
_symmetry.space_group_name_H-M   'P 1'
#
loop_
_entity.id
_entity.type
_entity.pdbx_description
1 polymer ?
#
loop_
_entity_poly.entity_id
_entity_poly.type
_entity_poly.pdbx_seq_one_letter_code
_entity_poly.pdbx_strand_id
1 'polypeptide(L)'
;MSDDYEDIASVFSYEMFDRQMDSFIAMWNMLTDAWDDYGTQELTFDILSLSLKAARLCLMADEDLARQNQDLKRSRRLKNMEYAATLEKMVTERITPLVQDAIRRVRSEGQFEGHKWKRTTTTILSMLPKLDGIANNEEYKFTSFSSEVAMMEGLLNKKYKPTKYPGMPSEERLWNLLLLFMRTTYLMMHFNRAENLCGVSLSNEEAGLIFEASIQQYIDSPKGREELDLYFATLKYDNDGCELTVNQLKEARRRLREAVPQSLQLVFLSHAGNLEAMAQDFIAKGGCKEEDYDPFVSAVAKWFIIDQWIRSIEHPEVCVTAIYNQVFHKTVNGRLVDMERLRHCIGEMAKAITRKSHWFCLWCVLRHHNLIADISHEHFAQQMMHPEWFGHLPADKHFSGDTLREYSGYFTLYDYAAWDNSAFLDYRNLNGKKKWSEKLCDKLLRKCLEMEDLYVKV
;
A
#
# COMPACT_ATOMS: atom_id res chain seq x y z
N MET A 1 5.84 -30.54 12.88
CA MET A 1 5.60 -30.31 11.45
C MET A 1 5.74 -28.81 11.21
N SER A 2 6.96 -28.30 11.05
CA SER A 2 7.22 -26.86 10.96
C SER A 2 8.04 -26.40 9.76
N ASP A 3 8.56 -27.28 8.90
CA ASP A 3 9.69 -26.87 8.04
C ASP A 3 9.45 -26.94 6.51
N ASP A 4 8.24 -27.27 6.02
CA ASP A 4 7.95 -27.33 4.57
C ASP A 4 6.67 -26.57 4.15
N TYR A 5 6.31 -25.50 4.87
CA TYR A 5 5.33 -24.53 4.39
C TYR A 5 6.10 -23.36 3.80
N GLU A 6 6.36 -23.40 2.50
CA GLU A 6 6.65 -22.18 1.73
C GLU A 6 5.63 -21.11 2.15
N ASP A 7 6.08 -19.87 2.35
CA ASP A 7 5.20 -18.75 2.65
C ASP A 7 4.23 -18.57 1.48
N ILE A 8 3.06 -19.22 1.54
CA ILE A 8 2.08 -19.24 0.46
C ILE A 8 1.66 -17.82 0.11
N ALA A 9 1.61 -16.90 1.08
CA ALA A 9 1.30 -15.50 0.81
C ALA A 9 2.33 -14.86 -0.12
N SER A 10 3.63 -15.19 0.03
CA SER A 10 4.71 -14.68 -0.83
C SER A 10 4.71 -15.24 -2.27
N VAL A 11 4.14 -16.44 -2.48
CA VAL A 11 4.13 -17.13 -3.79
C VAL A 11 2.75 -17.08 -4.45
N PHE A 12 1.70 -16.69 -3.75
CA PHE A 12 0.34 -16.69 -4.27
C PHE A 12 0.14 -15.67 -5.39
N SER A 13 -0.33 -16.16 -6.53
CA SER A 13 -0.92 -15.37 -7.60
C SER A 13 -2.22 -16.05 -8.07
N TYR A 14 -3.17 -15.26 -8.55
CA TYR A 14 -4.43 -15.80 -9.08
C TYR A 14 -4.20 -16.74 -10.27
N GLU A 15 -3.24 -16.41 -11.14
CA GLU A 15 -2.84 -17.27 -12.25
C GLU A 15 -2.34 -18.64 -11.76
N MET A 16 -1.49 -18.65 -10.72
CA MET A 16 -1.00 -19.90 -10.15
C MET A 16 -2.15 -20.70 -9.52
N PHE A 17 -3.00 -20.04 -8.73
CA PHE A 17 -4.10 -20.71 -8.03
C PHE A 17 -5.07 -21.35 -9.03
N ASP A 18 -5.47 -20.61 -10.06
CA ASP A 18 -6.34 -21.10 -11.13
C ASP A 18 -5.72 -22.29 -11.86
N ARG A 19 -4.44 -22.20 -12.25
CA ARG A 19 -3.73 -23.30 -12.91
C ARG A 19 -3.68 -24.56 -12.05
N GLN A 20 -3.48 -24.41 -10.73
CA GLN A 20 -3.46 -25.54 -9.80
C GLN A 20 -4.87 -26.15 -9.62
N MET A 21 -5.91 -25.30 -9.59
CA MET A 21 -7.32 -25.73 -9.54
C MET A 21 -7.71 -26.51 -10.79
N ASP A 22 -7.45 -25.98 -11.98
CA ASP A 22 -7.78 -26.62 -13.26
C ASP A 22 -7.10 -27.98 -13.38
N SER A 23 -5.81 -28.02 -13.01
CA SER A 23 -5.05 -29.27 -13.00
C SER A 23 -5.53 -30.25 -11.94
N PHE A 24 -6.06 -29.78 -10.79
CA PHE A 24 -6.66 -30.66 -9.78
C PHE A 24 -7.98 -31.27 -10.28
N ILE A 25 -8.84 -30.44 -10.88
CA ILE A 25 -10.11 -30.89 -11.49
C ILE A 25 -9.86 -31.93 -12.59
N ALA A 26 -8.86 -31.70 -13.45
CA ALA A 26 -8.50 -32.65 -14.51
C ALA A 26 -8.03 -34.01 -13.95
N MET A 27 -7.11 -34.00 -12.98
CA MET A 27 -6.62 -35.23 -12.33
C MET A 27 -7.75 -35.97 -11.61
N TRP A 28 -8.67 -35.23 -10.99
CA TRP A 28 -9.82 -35.80 -10.30
C TRP A 28 -10.81 -36.49 -11.26
N ASN A 29 -11.12 -35.84 -12.39
CA ASN A 29 -12.01 -36.42 -13.40
C ASN A 29 -11.41 -37.72 -13.96
N MET A 30 -10.10 -37.74 -14.22
CA MET A 30 -9.40 -38.97 -14.65
C MET A 30 -9.51 -40.08 -13.60
N LEU A 31 -9.26 -39.78 -12.31
CA LEU A 31 -9.39 -40.74 -11.21
C LEU A 31 -10.81 -41.36 -11.15
N THR A 32 -11.83 -40.52 -11.28
CA THR A 32 -13.23 -40.93 -11.12
C THR A 32 -13.79 -41.65 -12.33
N ASP A 33 -13.41 -41.26 -13.55
CA ASP A 33 -13.85 -41.90 -14.78
C ASP A 33 -13.23 -43.30 -14.95
N ALA A 34 -12.00 -43.50 -14.48
CA ALA A 34 -11.31 -44.79 -14.53
C ALA A 34 -11.37 -45.58 -13.22
N TRP A 35 -12.23 -45.19 -12.26
CA TRP A 35 -12.23 -45.72 -10.88
C TRP A 35 -12.25 -47.26 -10.80
N ASP A 36 -13.04 -47.90 -11.66
CA ASP A 36 -13.20 -49.36 -11.71
C ASP A 36 -12.10 -50.07 -12.54
N ASP A 37 -11.37 -49.33 -13.37
CA ASP A 37 -10.31 -49.85 -14.25
C ASP A 37 -8.92 -49.85 -13.58
N TYR A 38 -8.78 -49.13 -12.48
CA TYR A 38 -7.50 -48.98 -11.77
C TYR A 38 -7.03 -50.28 -11.10
N GLY A 39 -5.73 -50.54 -11.20
CA GLY A 39 -5.05 -51.44 -10.27
C GLY A 39 -4.98 -50.82 -8.86
N THR A 40 -5.02 -51.66 -7.81
CA THR A 40 -4.98 -51.20 -6.40
C THR A 40 -3.81 -50.25 -6.08
N GLN A 41 -2.65 -50.47 -6.70
CA GLN A 41 -1.45 -49.63 -6.51
C GLN A 41 -1.60 -48.24 -7.14
N GLU A 42 -2.02 -48.20 -8.40
CA GLU A 42 -2.20 -46.97 -9.17
C GLU A 42 -3.27 -46.10 -8.52
N LEU A 43 -4.38 -46.70 -8.09
CA LEU A 43 -5.46 -46.01 -7.39
C LEU A 43 -4.99 -45.38 -6.08
N THR A 44 -4.16 -46.10 -5.33
CA THR A 44 -3.63 -45.59 -4.05
C THR A 44 -2.68 -44.42 -4.28
N PHE A 45 -1.80 -44.51 -5.28
CA PHE A 45 -0.88 -43.45 -5.66
C PHE A 45 -1.61 -42.18 -6.12
N ASP A 46 -2.64 -42.32 -6.95
CA ASP A 46 -3.38 -41.17 -7.48
C ASP A 46 -4.22 -40.50 -6.39
N ILE A 47 -4.87 -41.25 -5.50
CA ILE A 47 -5.58 -40.70 -4.33
C ILE A 47 -4.62 -39.92 -3.43
N LEU A 48 -3.43 -40.47 -3.14
CA LEU A 48 -2.41 -39.80 -2.34
C LEU A 48 -1.96 -38.48 -2.98
N SER A 49 -1.65 -38.53 -4.28
CA SER A 49 -1.17 -37.38 -5.06
C SER A 49 -2.23 -36.27 -5.12
N LEU A 50 -3.49 -36.62 -5.41
CA LEU A 50 -4.62 -35.69 -5.40
C LEU A 50 -4.86 -35.11 -4.01
N SER A 51 -4.77 -35.94 -2.96
CA SER A 51 -4.96 -35.49 -1.58
C SER A 51 -3.91 -34.45 -1.18
N LEU A 52 -2.64 -34.65 -1.53
CA LEU A 52 -1.57 -33.69 -1.29
C LEU A 52 -1.77 -32.39 -2.08
N LYS A 53 -2.23 -32.48 -3.32
CA LYS A 53 -2.54 -31.30 -4.15
C LYS A 53 -3.70 -30.50 -3.57
N ALA A 54 -4.79 -31.17 -3.17
CA ALA A 54 -5.91 -30.53 -2.50
C ALA A 54 -5.47 -29.83 -1.21
N ALA A 55 -4.51 -30.39 -0.47
CA ALA A 55 -3.99 -29.76 0.75
C ALA A 55 -3.35 -28.39 0.46
N ARG A 56 -2.55 -28.30 -0.61
CA ARG A 56 -1.94 -27.03 -1.05
C ARG A 56 -3.00 -26.03 -1.51
N LEU A 57 -4.00 -26.50 -2.25
CA LEU A 57 -5.12 -25.68 -2.70
C LEU A 57 -5.94 -25.12 -1.53
N CYS A 58 -6.18 -25.89 -0.46
CA CYS A 58 -6.87 -25.37 0.73
C CYS A 58 -6.12 -24.21 1.39
N LEU A 59 -4.78 -24.23 1.38
CA LEU A 59 -3.98 -23.13 1.91
C LEU A 59 -4.00 -21.91 0.98
N MET A 60 -3.98 -22.13 -0.35
CA MET A 60 -4.17 -21.08 -1.33
C MET A 60 -5.58 -20.47 -1.22
N ALA A 61 -6.59 -21.26 -0.89
CA ALA A 61 -7.95 -20.78 -0.64
C ALA A 61 -8.04 -19.85 0.59
N ASP A 62 -7.30 -20.15 1.66
CA ASP A 62 -7.22 -19.25 2.84
C ASP A 62 -6.66 -17.86 2.44
N GLU A 63 -5.61 -17.83 1.62
CA GLU A 63 -5.01 -16.61 1.08
C GLU A 63 -5.93 -15.90 0.06
N ASP A 64 -6.61 -16.66 -0.79
CA ASP A 64 -7.61 -16.15 -1.74
C ASP A 64 -8.71 -15.37 -1.01
N LEU A 65 -9.28 -15.95 0.05
CA LEU A 65 -10.33 -15.29 0.83
C LEU A 65 -9.81 -14.00 1.49
N ALA A 66 -8.58 -14.01 2.01
CA ALA A 66 -7.97 -12.83 2.60
C ALA A 66 -7.82 -11.69 1.57
N ARG A 67 -7.35 -12.01 0.36
CA ARG A 67 -7.21 -11.02 -0.73
C ARG A 67 -8.54 -10.52 -1.26
N GLN A 68 -9.53 -11.39 -1.43
CA GLN A 68 -10.86 -10.98 -1.89
C GLN A 68 -11.59 -10.10 -0.87
N ASN A 69 -11.33 -10.25 0.43
CA ASN A 69 -11.84 -9.31 1.45
C ASN A 69 -11.25 -7.90 1.33
N GLN A 70 -10.09 -7.77 0.69
CA GLN A 70 -9.39 -6.51 0.46
C GLN A 70 -9.58 -5.99 -0.98
N ASP A 71 -10.36 -6.69 -1.81
CA ASP A 71 -10.60 -6.33 -3.21
C ASP A 71 -11.98 -5.72 -3.42
N LEU A 72 -12.01 -4.42 -3.74
CA LEU A 72 -13.22 -3.72 -4.14
C LEU A 72 -13.72 -4.12 -5.54
N LYS A 73 -12.82 -4.55 -6.43
CA LYS A 73 -13.16 -4.83 -7.83
C LYS A 73 -14.11 -6.02 -7.96
N ARG A 74 -14.01 -6.98 -7.04
CA ARG A 74 -14.75 -8.26 -7.06
C ARG A 74 -14.61 -8.97 -8.40
N SER A 75 -13.45 -8.82 -9.05
CA SER A 75 -13.20 -9.29 -10.42
C SER A 75 -13.27 -10.82 -10.53
N ARG A 76 -13.07 -11.50 -9.40
CA ARG A 76 -13.08 -12.95 -9.24
C ARG A 76 -14.47 -13.58 -9.22
N ARG A 77 -15.56 -12.80 -9.13
CA ARG A 77 -16.92 -13.34 -8.92
C ARG A 77 -17.29 -14.44 -9.91
N LEU A 78 -17.15 -14.21 -11.22
CA LEU A 78 -17.52 -15.19 -12.25
C LEU A 78 -16.70 -16.48 -12.13
N LYS A 79 -15.39 -16.34 -11.88
CA LYS A 79 -14.51 -17.51 -11.75
C LYS A 79 -14.77 -18.29 -10.46
N ASN A 80 -15.10 -17.59 -9.37
CA ASN A 80 -15.55 -18.23 -8.13
C ASN A 80 -16.84 -19.02 -8.36
N MET A 81 -17.82 -18.48 -9.10
CA MET A 81 -19.06 -19.18 -9.47
C MET A 81 -18.78 -20.46 -10.29
N GLU A 82 -17.88 -20.37 -11.27
CA GLU A 82 -17.48 -21.53 -12.09
C GLU A 82 -16.83 -22.63 -11.25
N TYR A 83 -15.91 -22.27 -10.35
CA TYR A 83 -15.28 -23.25 -9.45
C TYR A 83 -16.26 -23.81 -8.41
N ALA A 84 -17.12 -22.97 -7.83
CA ALA A 84 -18.18 -23.38 -6.91
C ALA A 84 -19.07 -24.46 -7.54
N ALA A 85 -19.65 -24.17 -8.71
CA ALA A 85 -20.51 -25.11 -9.44
C ALA A 85 -19.78 -26.39 -9.84
N THR A 86 -18.52 -26.29 -10.27
CA THR A 86 -17.72 -27.46 -10.66
C THR A 86 -17.43 -28.36 -9.46
N LEU A 87 -17.00 -27.77 -8.33
CA LEU A 87 -16.68 -28.52 -7.13
C LEU A 87 -17.93 -29.09 -6.46
N GLU A 88 -19.05 -28.37 -6.48
CA GLU A 88 -20.33 -28.88 -5.99
C GLU A 88 -20.71 -30.17 -6.71
N LYS A 89 -20.62 -30.18 -8.05
CA LYS A 89 -20.85 -31.38 -8.85
C LYS A 89 -19.88 -32.51 -8.50
N MET A 90 -18.58 -32.19 -8.36
CA MET A 90 -17.57 -33.18 -7.97
C MET A 90 -17.84 -33.79 -6.58
N VAL A 91 -18.24 -32.96 -5.61
CA VAL A 91 -18.52 -33.36 -4.23
C VAL A 91 -19.79 -34.21 -4.15
N THR A 92 -20.89 -33.72 -4.70
CA THR A 92 -22.21 -34.31 -4.54
C THR A 92 -22.43 -35.54 -5.43
N GLU A 93 -22.07 -35.46 -6.71
CA GLU A 93 -22.39 -36.50 -7.69
C GLU A 93 -21.33 -37.60 -7.81
N ARG A 94 -20.07 -37.31 -7.45
CA ARG A 94 -18.95 -38.26 -7.68
C ARG A 94 -18.32 -38.79 -6.39
N ILE A 95 -17.69 -37.93 -5.59
CA ILE A 95 -16.90 -38.40 -4.43
C ILE A 95 -17.77 -38.88 -3.26
N THR A 96 -18.91 -38.24 -3.01
CA THR A 96 -19.81 -38.64 -1.91
C THR A 96 -20.29 -40.08 -2.11
N PRO A 97 -20.81 -40.47 -3.29
CA PRO A 97 -21.13 -41.88 -3.57
C PRO A 97 -19.95 -42.83 -3.40
N LEU A 98 -18.75 -42.46 -3.87
CA LEU A 98 -17.55 -43.30 -3.76
C LEU A 98 -17.12 -43.53 -2.31
N VAL A 99 -17.13 -42.48 -1.48
CA VAL A 99 -16.80 -42.57 -0.06
C VAL A 99 -17.85 -43.38 0.70
N GLN A 100 -19.14 -43.17 0.41
CA GLN A 100 -20.23 -43.94 1.00
C GLN A 100 -20.13 -45.43 0.68
N ASP A 101 -19.81 -45.77 -0.57
CA ASP A 101 -19.60 -47.16 -0.98
C ASP A 101 -18.37 -47.77 -0.31
N ALA A 102 -17.26 -47.03 -0.25
CA ALA A 102 -16.05 -47.48 0.45
C ALA A 102 -16.30 -47.73 1.95
N ILE A 103 -17.00 -46.82 2.64
CA ILE A 103 -17.40 -47.00 4.04
C ILE A 103 -18.33 -48.20 4.20
N ARG A 104 -19.32 -48.36 3.30
CA ARG A 104 -20.26 -49.49 3.33
C ARG A 104 -19.53 -50.82 3.21
N ARG A 105 -18.63 -50.97 2.23
CA ARG A 105 -17.81 -52.19 2.03
C ARG A 105 -16.97 -52.53 3.26
N VAL A 106 -16.33 -51.53 3.87
CA VAL A 106 -15.57 -51.74 5.12
C VAL A 106 -16.47 -52.23 6.25
N ARG A 107 -17.69 -51.68 6.39
CA ARG A 107 -18.66 -52.12 7.40
C ARG A 107 -19.18 -53.54 7.16
N SER A 108 -19.45 -53.93 5.91
CA SER A 108 -20.05 -55.23 5.57
C SER A 108 -19.03 -56.37 5.47
N GLU A 109 -17.87 -56.11 4.89
CA GLU A 109 -16.90 -57.15 4.53
C GLU A 109 -15.76 -57.26 5.56
N GLY A 110 -15.59 -56.25 6.41
CA GLY A 110 -14.50 -56.19 7.40
C GLY A 110 -13.11 -56.19 6.77
N GLN A 111 -13.02 -55.96 5.45
CA GLN A 111 -11.77 -55.87 4.72
C GLN A 111 -11.28 -54.42 4.70
N PHE A 112 -9.99 -54.25 4.98
CA PHE A 112 -9.31 -52.96 4.94
C PHE A 112 -7.98 -53.13 4.19
N GLU A 113 -7.80 -52.37 3.12
CA GLU A 113 -6.49 -52.24 2.45
C GLU A 113 -5.63 -51.27 3.28
N GLY A 114 -4.57 -51.74 3.97
CA GLY A 114 -3.56 -50.87 4.64
C GLY A 114 -3.14 -51.20 6.10
N HIS A 115 -1.92 -50.82 6.50
CA HIS A 115 -1.21 -51.16 7.77
C HIS A 115 -1.49 -50.21 8.98
N LYS A 116 -0.90 -50.52 10.15
CA LYS A 116 -0.93 -49.77 11.43
C LYS A 116 -0.67 -48.25 11.30
N TRP A 117 -1.66 -47.53 11.81
CA TRP A 117 -1.84 -46.08 12.01
C TRP A 117 -0.64 -45.31 12.60
N LYS A 118 -0.23 -44.22 11.94
CA LYS A 118 0.60 -43.13 12.53
C LYS A 118 -0.06 -41.74 12.46
N ARG A 119 -1.11 -41.55 11.65
CA ARG A 119 -1.78 -40.24 11.46
C ARG A 119 -3.04 -40.18 12.32
N THR A 120 -3.14 -39.21 13.22
CA THR A 120 -4.28 -39.10 14.13
C THR A 120 -5.49 -38.42 13.48
N THR A 121 -6.69 -38.77 13.96
CA THR A 121 -7.97 -38.11 13.60
C THR A 121 -7.96 -36.61 13.79
N THR A 122 -7.03 -36.10 14.60
CA THR A 122 -6.68 -34.68 14.69
C THR A 122 -6.49 -33.98 13.33
N THR A 123 -6.05 -34.69 12.27
CA THR A 123 -5.84 -34.07 10.94
C THR A 123 -7.15 -33.81 10.20
N ILE A 124 -8.12 -34.72 10.30
CA ILE A 124 -9.46 -34.52 9.72
C ILE A 124 -10.29 -33.62 10.64
N LEU A 125 -10.20 -33.85 11.95
CA LEU A 125 -10.83 -33.02 12.98
C LEU A 125 -10.27 -31.60 13.06
N SER A 126 -9.10 -31.27 12.49
CA SER A 126 -8.64 -29.89 12.42
C SER A 126 -9.25 -29.14 11.24
N MET A 127 -9.66 -29.84 10.18
CA MET A 127 -10.40 -29.25 9.06
C MET A 127 -11.88 -29.05 9.39
N LEU A 128 -12.47 -29.92 10.22
CA LEU A 128 -13.89 -29.81 10.61
C LEU A 128 -14.26 -28.47 11.28
N PRO A 129 -13.51 -27.92 12.25
CA PRO A 129 -13.74 -26.59 12.80
C PRO A 129 -13.62 -25.47 11.77
N LYS A 130 -12.69 -25.61 10.81
CA LYS A 130 -12.57 -24.65 9.70
C LYS A 130 -13.81 -24.69 8.80
N LEU A 131 -14.31 -25.90 8.52
CA LEU A 131 -15.55 -26.12 7.77
C LEU A 131 -16.77 -25.62 8.53
N ASP A 132 -16.90 -25.89 9.83
CA ASP A 132 -18.00 -25.40 10.68
C ASP A 132 -18.01 -23.86 10.70
N GLY A 133 -16.83 -23.22 10.82
CA GLY A 133 -16.70 -21.77 10.72
C GLY A 133 -17.18 -21.18 9.38
N ILE A 134 -17.05 -21.95 8.29
CA ILE A 134 -17.57 -21.59 6.95
C ILE A 134 -19.07 -21.95 6.82
N ALA A 135 -19.50 -23.05 7.43
CA ALA A 135 -20.84 -23.64 7.33
C ALA A 135 -21.89 -22.95 8.20
N ASN A 136 -21.49 -22.17 9.21
CA ASN A 136 -22.41 -21.53 10.17
C ASN A 136 -23.45 -20.58 9.54
N ASN A 137 -23.36 -20.29 8.24
CA ASN A 137 -24.35 -19.50 7.48
C ASN A 137 -25.21 -20.34 6.50
N GLU A 138 -25.01 -21.67 6.38
CA GLU A 138 -25.71 -22.54 5.41
C GLU A 138 -26.18 -23.88 6.03
N GLU A 139 -27.07 -24.60 5.34
CA GLU A 139 -27.75 -25.84 5.77
C GLU A 139 -26.85 -27.07 6.03
N TYR A 140 -25.53 -26.96 5.82
CA TYR A 140 -24.60 -28.09 5.89
C TYR A 140 -24.25 -28.47 7.34
N LYS A 141 -24.90 -29.51 7.87
CA LYS A 141 -24.57 -30.09 9.19
C LYS A 141 -23.54 -31.21 9.08
N PHE A 142 -22.27 -30.90 9.33
CA PHE A 142 -21.16 -31.89 9.36
C PHE A 142 -21.09 -32.75 10.63
N THR A 143 -21.99 -32.53 11.59
CA THR A 143 -22.05 -33.28 12.84
C THR A 143 -22.24 -34.79 12.64
N SER A 144 -22.95 -35.20 11.58
CA SER A 144 -23.08 -36.61 11.20
C SER A 144 -21.75 -37.19 10.69
N PHE A 145 -21.02 -36.47 9.83
CA PHE A 145 -19.75 -36.92 9.26
C PHE A 145 -18.64 -37.03 10.31
N SER A 146 -18.58 -36.10 11.27
CA SER A 146 -17.66 -36.18 12.42
C SER A 146 -17.85 -37.49 13.21
N SER A 147 -19.10 -37.90 13.40
CA SER A 147 -19.41 -39.17 14.06
C SER A 147 -19.00 -40.38 13.22
N GLU A 148 -19.12 -40.31 11.90
CA GLU A 148 -18.70 -41.36 10.98
C GLU A 148 -17.17 -41.50 10.91
N VAL A 149 -16.43 -40.40 10.86
CA VAL A 149 -14.95 -40.42 10.90
C VAL A 149 -14.46 -41.01 12.23
N ALA A 150 -15.04 -40.60 13.36
CA ALA A 150 -14.71 -41.15 14.67
C ALA A 150 -15.05 -42.64 14.79
N MET A 151 -16.19 -43.08 14.23
CA MET A 151 -16.57 -44.49 14.16
C MET A 151 -15.56 -45.29 13.32
N MET A 152 -15.18 -44.78 12.16
CA MET A 152 -14.21 -45.42 11.28
C MET A 152 -12.84 -45.53 11.95
N GLU A 153 -12.37 -44.50 12.66
CA GLU A 153 -11.17 -44.60 13.50
C GLU A 153 -11.31 -45.70 14.56
N GLY A 154 -12.45 -45.78 15.23
CA GLY A 154 -12.73 -46.84 16.21
C GLY A 154 -12.65 -48.24 15.61
N LEU A 155 -13.13 -48.42 14.37
CA LEU A 155 -12.98 -49.67 13.63
C LEU A 155 -11.52 -49.94 13.28
N LEU A 156 -10.77 -48.95 12.80
CA LEU A 156 -9.35 -49.09 12.45
C LEU A 156 -8.46 -49.41 13.65
N ASN A 157 -8.76 -48.84 14.82
CA ASN A 157 -8.05 -49.10 16.08
C ASN A 157 -8.32 -50.51 16.64
N LYS A 158 -9.47 -51.11 16.32
CA LYS A 158 -9.82 -52.49 16.72
C LYS A 158 -9.12 -53.54 15.86
N LYS A 159 -7.78 -53.50 15.73
CA LYS A 159 -6.89 -54.53 15.12
C LYS A 159 -7.55 -55.43 14.03
N TYR A 160 -8.23 -54.85 13.03
CA TYR A 160 -8.58 -55.62 11.83
C TYR A 160 -7.28 -55.99 11.12
N LYS A 161 -7.19 -57.21 10.57
CA LYS A 161 -5.99 -57.63 9.83
C LYS A 161 -5.99 -56.90 8.48
N PRO A 162 -4.97 -56.08 8.17
CA PRO A 162 -4.79 -55.52 6.84
C PRO A 162 -4.82 -56.62 5.79
N THR A 163 -5.56 -56.42 4.71
CA THR A 163 -5.39 -57.25 3.51
C THR A 163 -3.98 -56.97 2.97
N LYS A 164 -3.12 -58.00 2.97
CA LYS A 164 -1.74 -57.90 2.47
C LYS A 164 -1.68 -58.39 1.03
N TYR A 165 -1.19 -57.55 0.14
CA TYR A 165 -0.89 -57.93 -1.23
C TYR A 165 0.63 -58.22 -1.37
N PRO A 166 1.04 -59.35 -1.98
CA PRO A 166 2.46 -59.66 -2.19
C PRO A 166 3.16 -58.59 -3.03
N GLY A 167 4.32 -58.09 -2.57
CA GLY A 167 5.12 -57.06 -3.28
C GLY A 167 4.68 -55.60 -3.05
N MET A 168 3.64 -55.35 -2.25
CA MET A 168 3.15 -53.99 -1.97
C MET A 168 3.61 -53.44 -0.60
N PRO A 169 4.15 -52.21 -0.53
CA PRO A 169 4.06 -51.39 0.66
C PRO A 169 2.57 -51.20 0.98
N SER A 170 2.15 -51.46 2.22
CA SER A 170 0.74 -51.40 2.60
C SER A 170 0.36 -49.97 2.98
N GLU A 171 -0.48 -49.29 2.19
CA GLU A 171 -0.73 -47.85 2.36
C GLU A 171 -2.21 -47.45 2.45
N GLU A 172 -2.37 -46.23 2.99
CA GLU A 172 -3.48 -45.56 3.66
C GLU A 172 -4.67 -45.16 2.74
N ARG A 173 -5.09 -46.01 1.81
CA ARG A 173 -6.04 -45.65 0.73
C ARG A 173 -7.35 -45.02 1.21
N LEU A 174 -8.06 -45.69 2.13
CA LEU A 174 -9.34 -45.16 2.65
C LEU A 174 -9.14 -43.83 3.38
N TRP A 175 -8.05 -43.70 4.13
CA TRP A 175 -7.77 -42.47 4.87
C TRP A 175 -7.47 -41.29 3.95
N ASN A 176 -6.69 -41.52 2.89
CA ASN A 176 -6.40 -40.47 1.93
C ASN A 176 -7.61 -40.14 1.06
N LEU A 177 -8.50 -41.10 0.81
CA LEU A 177 -9.81 -40.84 0.18
C LEU A 177 -10.70 -39.96 1.07
N LEU A 178 -10.74 -40.22 2.39
CA LEU A 178 -11.46 -39.37 3.35
C LEU A 178 -10.83 -37.97 3.46
N LEU A 179 -9.51 -37.85 3.46
CA LEU A 179 -8.81 -36.57 3.45
C LEU A 179 -9.08 -35.78 2.17
N LEU A 180 -9.06 -36.47 1.03
CA LEU A 180 -9.36 -35.89 -0.27
C LEU A 180 -10.80 -35.40 -0.32
N PHE A 181 -11.76 -36.18 0.20
CA PHE A 181 -13.14 -35.74 0.39
C PHE A 181 -13.25 -34.46 1.21
N MET A 182 -12.63 -34.43 2.38
CA MET A 182 -12.70 -33.26 3.26
C MET A 182 -12.07 -32.01 2.66
N ARG A 183 -10.95 -32.16 1.95
CA ARG A 183 -10.27 -31.04 1.28
C ARG A 183 -11.05 -30.53 0.08
N THR A 184 -11.65 -31.41 -0.73
CA THR A 184 -12.49 -31.00 -1.85
C THR A 184 -13.76 -30.31 -1.36
N THR A 185 -14.39 -30.81 -0.30
CA THR A 185 -15.53 -30.15 0.35
C THR A 185 -15.14 -28.78 0.90
N TYR A 186 -13.95 -28.65 1.50
CA TYR A 186 -13.42 -27.35 1.91
C TYR A 186 -13.30 -26.37 0.76
N LEU A 187 -12.72 -26.79 -0.37
CA LEU A 187 -12.61 -25.96 -1.57
C LEU A 187 -13.97 -25.55 -2.11
N MET A 188 -14.94 -26.48 -2.17
CA MET A 188 -16.32 -26.18 -2.58
C MET A 188 -16.94 -25.07 -1.70
N MET A 189 -16.88 -25.26 -0.38
CA MET A 189 -17.43 -24.28 0.57
C MET A 189 -16.69 -22.93 0.53
N HIS A 190 -15.39 -22.95 0.31
CA HIS A 190 -14.60 -21.74 0.08
C HIS A 190 -15.11 -20.96 -1.12
N PHE A 191 -15.28 -21.60 -2.28
CA PHE A 191 -15.73 -20.91 -3.49
C PHE A 191 -17.19 -20.45 -3.40
N ASN A 192 -18.08 -21.21 -2.76
CA ASN A 192 -19.44 -20.74 -2.42
C ASN A 192 -19.39 -19.47 -1.57
N ARG A 193 -18.52 -19.46 -0.55
CA ARG A 193 -18.32 -18.27 0.30
C ARG A 193 -17.71 -17.11 -0.48
N ALA A 194 -16.71 -17.35 -1.32
CA ALA A 194 -16.05 -16.32 -2.11
C ALA A 194 -16.99 -15.70 -3.15
N GLU A 195 -17.86 -16.52 -3.76
CA GLU A 195 -18.99 -16.05 -4.57
C GLU A 195 -19.94 -15.17 -3.76
N ASN A 196 -20.40 -15.68 -2.60
CA ASN A 196 -21.31 -14.95 -1.72
C ASN A 196 -20.68 -13.65 -1.20
N LEU A 197 -19.39 -13.63 -0.88
CA LEU A 197 -18.64 -12.44 -0.47
C LEU A 197 -18.65 -11.38 -1.58
N CYS A 198 -18.46 -11.81 -2.83
CA CYS A 198 -18.64 -10.95 -4.00
C CYS A 198 -20.10 -10.47 -4.19
N GLY A 199 -21.08 -11.09 -3.52
CA GLY A 199 -22.50 -10.73 -3.52
C GLY A 199 -22.98 -9.92 -2.30
N VAL A 200 -22.30 -9.96 -1.15
CA VAL A 200 -22.67 -9.21 0.07
C VAL A 200 -22.43 -7.71 -0.15
N SER A 201 -23.36 -6.84 0.25
CA SER A 201 -23.11 -5.40 0.25
C SER A 201 -22.11 -5.04 1.35
N LEU A 202 -20.95 -4.47 0.98
CA LEU A 202 -20.05 -3.86 1.97
C LEU A 202 -20.78 -2.69 2.64
N SER A 203 -20.51 -2.45 3.93
CA SER A 203 -20.93 -1.20 4.53
C SER A 203 -20.19 -0.02 3.89
N ASN A 204 -20.77 1.16 4.01
CA ASN A 204 -20.20 2.41 3.48
C ASN A 204 -18.79 2.68 4.00
N GLU A 205 -18.56 2.41 5.28
CA GLU A 205 -17.29 2.60 5.97
C GLU A 205 -16.25 1.57 5.51
N GLU A 206 -16.60 0.29 5.45
CA GLU A 206 -15.71 -0.77 4.97
C GLU A 206 -15.28 -0.53 3.52
N ALA A 207 -16.22 -0.14 2.65
CA ALA A 207 -15.93 0.20 1.27
C ALA A 207 -14.96 1.38 1.15
N GLY A 208 -15.18 2.44 1.93
CA GLY A 208 -14.31 3.61 1.98
C GLY A 208 -12.89 3.24 2.43
N LEU A 209 -12.75 2.45 3.50
CA LEU A 209 -11.46 2.02 4.04
C LEU A 209 -10.66 1.16 3.06
N ILE A 210 -11.31 0.20 2.38
CA ILE A 210 -10.64 -0.62 1.37
C ILE A 210 -10.18 0.25 0.19
N PHE A 211 -10.97 1.28 -0.16
CA PHE A 211 -10.63 2.16 -1.28
C PHE A 211 -9.46 3.09 -0.92
N GLU A 212 -9.47 3.63 0.30
CA GLU A 212 -8.35 4.39 0.86
C GLU A 212 -7.08 3.54 0.91
N ALA A 213 -7.17 2.30 1.38
CA ALA A 213 -6.03 1.37 1.40
C ALA A 213 -5.49 1.11 -0.01
N SER A 214 -6.36 0.99 -1.02
CA SER A 214 -5.95 0.82 -2.42
C SER A 214 -5.18 2.04 -2.95
N ILE A 215 -5.62 3.24 -2.60
CA ILE A 215 -4.93 4.50 -2.95
C ILE A 215 -3.57 4.58 -2.26
N GLN A 216 -3.53 4.27 -0.96
CA GLN A 216 -2.28 4.29 -0.20
C GLN A 216 -1.28 3.25 -0.73
N GLN A 217 -1.75 2.04 -1.05
CA GLN A 217 -0.92 1.01 -1.66
C GLN A 217 -0.35 1.45 -3.01
N TYR A 218 -1.14 2.15 -3.83
CA TYR A 218 -0.65 2.74 -5.08
C TYR A 218 0.45 3.78 -4.81
N ILE A 219 0.22 4.73 -3.89
CA ILE A 219 1.20 5.76 -3.50
C ILE A 219 2.50 5.14 -2.98
N ASP A 220 2.43 4.04 -2.24
CA ASP A 220 3.61 3.38 -1.68
C ASP A 220 4.31 2.40 -2.63
N SER A 221 3.63 1.99 -3.70
CA SER A 221 4.21 1.08 -4.68
C SER A 221 5.34 1.75 -5.48
N PRO A 222 6.41 1.02 -5.87
CA PRO A 222 7.49 1.59 -6.68
C PRO A 222 6.99 2.22 -7.98
N LYS A 223 6.05 1.54 -8.66
CA LYS A 223 5.44 2.02 -9.90
C LYS A 223 4.63 3.30 -9.67
N GLY A 224 3.78 3.32 -8.64
CA GLY A 224 2.96 4.49 -8.34
C GLY A 224 3.79 5.70 -7.92
N ARG A 225 4.87 5.51 -7.16
CA ARG A 225 5.83 6.60 -6.83
C ARG A 225 6.44 7.21 -8.09
N GLU A 226 6.96 6.38 -8.99
CA GLU A 226 7.55 6.85 -10.25
C GLU A 226 6.53 7.61 -11.11
N GLU A 227 5.30 7.11 -11.23
CA GLU A 227 4.23 7.76 -11.99
C GLU A 227 3.79 9.10 -11.37
N LEU A 228 3.71 9.17 -10.03
CA LEU A 228 3.36 10.39 -9.30
C LEU A 228 4.48 11.44 -9.43
N ASP A 229 5.74 11.04 -9.20
CA ASP A 229 6.91 11.89 -9.33
C ASP A 229 7.01 12.47 -10.75
N LEU A 230 6.85 11.63 -11.77
CA LEU A 230 6.85 12.07 -13.16
C LEU A 230 5.71 13.06 -13.44
N TYR A 231 4.51 12.80 -12.94
CA TYR A 231 3.36 13.69 -13.12
C TYR A 231 3.61 15.07 -12.51
N PHE A 232 4.04 15.13 -11.25
CA PHE A 232 4.29 16.40 -10.57
C PHE A 232 5.54 17.13 -11.09
N ALA A 233 6.59 16.40 -11.48
CA ALA A 233 7.73 16.98 -12.16
C ALA A 233 7.34 17.60 -13.51
N THR A 234 6.44 16.96 -14.26
CA THR A 234 5.91 17.50 -15.52
C THR A 234 5.14 18.79 -15.28
N LEU A 235 4.26 18.84 -14.27
CA LEU A 235 3.55 20.06 -13.89
C LEU A 235 4.50 21.21 -13.52
N LYS A 236 5.61 20.89 -12.82
CA LYS A 236 6.65 21.87 -12.46
C LYS A 236 7.45 22.31 -13.69
N TYR A 237 7.79 21.38 -14.59
CA TYR A 237 8.46 21.67 -15.87
C TYR A 237 7.65 22.61 -16.75
N ASP A 238 6.34 22.33 -16.91
CA ASP A 238 5.40 23.17 -17.66
C ASP A 238 5.20 24.56 -17.02
N ASN A 239 5.67 24.74 -15.79
CA ASN A 239 5.67 25.99 -15.04
C ASN A 239 7.11 26.56 -14.88
N ASP A 240 7.97 26.35 -15.87
CA ASP A 240 9.36 26.85 -15.90
C ASP A 240 10.22 26.43 -14.70
N GLY A 241 9.92 25.28 -14.11
CA GLY A 241 10.62 24.77 -12.92
C GLY A 241 10.20 25.44 -11.60
N CYS A 242 9.16 26.28 -11.61
CA CYS A 242 8.62 26.92 -10.41
C CYS A 242 7.55 26.06 -9.72
N GLU A 243 7.39 26.25 -8.40
CA GLU A 243 6.25 25.72 -7.67
C GLU A 243 4.91 26.28 -8.20
N LEU A 244 3.87 25.43 -8.16
CA LEU A 244 2.55 25.78 -8.70
C LEU A 244 1.78 26.70 -7.74
N THR A 245 1.04 27.65 -8.33
CA THR A 245 0.06 28.46 -7.60
C THR A 245 -1.23 27.68 -7.35
N VAL A 246 -2.06 28.15 -6.40
CA VAL A 246 -3.40 27.58 -6.15
C VAL A 246 -4.24 27.47 -7.43
N ASN A 247 -4.19 28.47 -8.32
CA ASN A 247 -4.96 28.46 -9.57
C ASN A 247 -4.45 27.39 -10.55
N GLN A 248 -3.14 27.21 -10.64
CA GLN A 248 -2.53 26.19 -11.50
C GLN A 248 -2.81 24.78 -10.95
N LEU A 249 -2.77 24.60 -9.63
CA LEU A 249 -3.15 23.35 -8.96
C LEU A 249 -4.63 23.03 -9.19
N LYS A 250 -5.53 24.03 -9.05
CA LYS A 250 -6.97 23.86 -9.35
C LYS A 250 -7.19 23.48 -10.81
N GLU A 251 -6.39 23.99 -11.74
CA GLU A 251 -6.46 23.61 -13.16
C GLU A 251 -5.95 22.19 -13.41
N ALA A 252 -4.80 21.81 -12.85
CA ALA A 252 -4.29 20.43 -12.92
C ALA A 252 -5.32 19.44 -12.37
N ARG A 253 -5.98 19.78 -11.25
CA ARG A 253 -7.06 18.98 -10.65
C ARG A 253 -8.25 18.78 -11.59
N ARG A 254 -8.64 19.80 -12.37
CA ARG A 254 -9.72 19.68 -13.36
C ARG A 254 -9.35 18.76 -14.51
N ARG A 255 -8.09 18.80 -14.96
CA ARG A 255 -7.59 17.96 -16.06
C ARG A 255 -7.52 16.48 -15.71
N LEU A 256 -7.45 16.11 -14.43
CA LEU A 256 -7.48 14.71 -14.00
C LEU A 256 -8.68 13.92 -14.55
N ARG A 257 -9.81 14.58 -14.84
CA ARG A 257 -10.98 13.94 -15.47
C ARG A 257 -10.67 13.26 -16.81
N GLU A 258 -9.61 13.69 -17.51
CA GLU A 258 -9.18 13.18 -18.81
C GLU A 258 -8.36 11.89 -18.67
N ALA A 259 -7.73 11.69 -17.50
CA ALA A 259 -7.00 10.47 -17.15
C ALA A 259 -7.92 9.37 -16.58
N VAL A 260 -9.14 9.72 -16.17
CA VAL A 260 -10.11 8.76 -15.62
C VAL A 260 -10.80 8.02 -16.77
N PRO A 261 -10.82 6.67 -16.76
CA PRO A 261 -11.54 5.89 -17.75
C PRO A 261 -13.02 6.26 -17.83
N GLN A 262 -13.59 6.21 -19.04
CA GLN A 262 -14.98 6.61 -19.28
C GLN A 262 -15.99 5.85 -18.39
N SER A 263 -15.69 4.58 -18.08
CA SER A 263 -16.50 3.75 -17.19
C SER A 263 -16.59 4.33 -15.77
N LEU A 264 -15.54 4.98 -15.28
CA LEU A 264 -15.44 5.47 -13.89
C LEU A 264 -15.52 6.99 -13.76
N GLN A 265 -15.64 7.70 -14.89
CA GLN A 265 -15.63 9.16 -14.92
C GLN A 265 -16.77 9.79 -14.10
N LEU A 266 -17.97 9.19 -14.11
CA LEU A 266 -19.10 9.69 -13.31
C LEU A 266 -18.82 9.56 -11.80
N VAL A 267 -18.28 8.42 -11.36
CA VAL A 267 -17.92 8.18 -9.95
C VAL A 267 -16.91 9.23 -9.48
N PHE A 268 -15.88 9.47 -10.30
CA PHE A 268 -14.86 10.48 -10.02
C PHE A 268 -15.46 11.89 -9.92
N LEU A 269 -16.24 12.30 -10.93
CA LEU A 269 -16.74 13.68 -11.02
C LEU A 269 -17.80 14.00 -9.96
N SER A 270 -18.64 13.04 -9.59
CA SER A 270 -19.69 13.23 -8.58
C SER A 270 -19.14 13.31 -7.16
N HIS A 271 -18.04 12.59 -6.88
CA HIS A 271 -17.57 12.36 -5.52
C HIS A 271 -16.09 12.70 -5.28
N ALA A 272 -15.45 13.44 -6.20
CA ALA A 272 -14.10 13.98 -6.04
C ALA A 272 -13.85 14.55 -4.64
N GLY A 273 -12.96 13.91 -3.87
CA GLY A 273 -12.63 14.30 -2.49
C GLY A 273 -13.43 13.63 -1.38
N ASN A 274 -14.35 12.72 -1.70
CA ASN A 274 -15.08 11.89 -0.74
C ASN A 274 -14.90 10.40 -1.10
N LEU A 275 -13.96 9.73 -0.42
CA LEU A 275 -13.63 8.32 -0.69
C LEU A 275 -14.78 7.37 -0.40
N GLU A 276 -15.51 7.58 0.68
CA GLU A 276 -16.66 6.74 1.06
C GLU A 276 -17.74 6.77 -0.02
N ALA A 277 -18.09 7.97 -0.50
CA ALA A 277 -19.09 8.14 -1.55
C ALA A 277 -18.60 7.58 -2.90
N MET A 278 -17.32 7.77 -3.24
CA MET A 278 -16.73 7.14 -4.43
C MET A 278 -16.80 5.61 -4.36
N ALA A 279 -16.44 5.02 -3.22
CA ALA A 279 -16.43 3.58 -3.03
C ALA A 279 -17.84 2.99 -3.13
N GLN A 280 -18.84 3.67 -2.56
CA GLN A 280 -20.25 3.29 -2.68
C GLN A 280 -20.73 3.28 -4.13
N ASP A 281 -20.50 4.36 -4.87
CA ASP A 281 -20.92 4.48 -6.27
C ASP A 281 -20.17 3.48 -7.17
N PHE A 282 -18.89 3.23 -6.87
CA PHE A 282 -18.09 2.21 -7.56
C PHE A 282 -18.69 0.80 -7.37
N ILE A 283 -19.05 0.44 -6.14
CA ILE A 283 -19.68 -0.86 -5.83
C ILE A 283 -21.07 -0.95 -6.47
N ALA A 284 -21.88 0.10 -6.38
CA ALA A 284 -23.23 0.14 -6.95
C ALA A 284 -23.23 -0.05 -8.47
N LYS A 285 -22.16 0.39 -9.15
CA LYS A 285 -21.95 0.16 -10.59
C LYS A 285 -21.68 -1.31 -10.92
N GLY A 286 -21.29 -2.13 -9.95
CA GLY A 286 -20.91 -3.53 -10.15
C GLY A 286 -19.44 -3.70 -10.58
N GLY A 287 -18.58 -2.73 -10.27
CA GLY A 287 -17.14 -2.77 -10.56
C GLY A 287 -16.75 -2.13 -11.90
N CYS A 288 -15.55 -2.49 -12.38
CA CYS A 288 -14.97 -1.97 -13.61
C CYS A 288 -14.12 -3.04 -14.31
N LYS A 289 -13.66 -2.74 -15.53
CA LYS A 289 -12.64 -3.57 -16.18
C LYS A 289 -11.34 -3.47 -15.41
N GLU A 290 -10.56 -4.55 -15.39
CA GLU A 290 -9.29 -4.59 -14.66
C GLU A 290 -8.32 -3.48 -15.09
N GLU A 291 -8.26 -3.20 -16.39
CA GLU A 291 -7.48 -2.12 -17.02
C GLU A 291 -7.90 -0.71 -16.63
N ASP A 292 -9.14 -0.51 -16.16
CA ASP A 292 -9.68 0.80 -15.79
C ASP A 292 -9.37 1.20 -14.34
N TYR A 293 -9.10 0.22 -13.46
CA TYR A 293 -9.01 0.49 -12.03
C TYR A 293 -7.74 1.27 -11.65
N ASP A 294 -6.58 0.84 -12.14
CA ASP A 294 -5.31 1.49 -11.79
C ASP A 294 -5.24 2.94 -12.28
N PRO A 295 -5.69 3.29 -13.51
CA PRO A 295 -5.83 4.69 -13.94
C PRO A 295 -6.77 5.51 -13.05
N PHE A 296 -7.87 4.89 -12.58
CA PHE A 296 -8.81 5.56 -11.67
C PHE A 296 -8.18 5.82 -10.30
N VAL A 297 -7.53 4.83 -9.68
CA VAL A 297 -6.81 4.99 -8.41
C VAL A 297 -5.70 6.04 -8.55
N SER A 298 -4.95 6.01 -9.66
CA SER A 298 -3.91 7.01 -9.96
C SER A 298 -4.47 8.44 -10.02
N ALA A 299 -5.61 8.63 -10.70
CA ALA A 299 -6.26 9.94 -10.80
C ALA A 299 -6.78 10.42 -9.44
N VAL A 300 -7.34 9.53 -8.62
CA VAL A 300 -7.80 9.85 -7.26
C VAL A 300 -6.62 10.21 -6.36
N ALA A 301 -5.54 9.44 -6.39
CA ALA A 301 -4.31 9.73 -5.63
C ALA A 301 -3.76 11.14 -5.97
N LYS A 302 -3.62 11.44 -7.27
CA LYS A 302 -3.19 12.76 -7.75
C LYS A 302 -4.13 13.87 -7.26
N TRP A 303 -5.44 13.62 -7.27
CA TRP A 303 -6.43 14.59 -6.78
C TRP A 303 -6.19 14.93 -5.31
N PHE A 304 -6.00 13.93 -4.45
CA PHE A 304 -5.78 14.14 -3.01
C PHE A 304 -4.47 14.85 -2.72
N ILE A 305 -3.38 14.50 -3.41
CA ILE A 305 -2.10 15.19 -3.26
C ILE A 305 -2.23 16.66 -3.67
N ILE A 306 -2.89 16.95 -4.81
CA ILE A 306 -3.13 18.33 -5.25
C ILE A 306 -4.00 19.08 -4.23
N ASP A 307 -5.05 18.46 -3.69
CA ASP A 307 -5.91 19.09 -2.68
C ASP A 307 -5.13 19.40 -1.39
N GLN A 308 -4.26 18.49 -0.96
CA GLN A 308 -3.37 18.69 0.18
C GLN A 308 -2.40 19.86 -0.05
N TRP A 309 -1.84 20.00 -1.27
CA TRP A 309 -0.97 21.12 -1.61
C TRP A 309 -1.74 22.45 -1.62
N ILE A 310 -2.97 22.48 -2.18
CA ILE A 310 -3.84 23.66 -2.12
C ILE A 310 -4.09 24.07 -0.66
N ARG A 311 -4.48 23.12 0.19
CA ARG A 311 -4.69 23.39 1.63
C ARG A 311 -3.42 23.89 2.31
N SER A 312 -2.26 23.34 1.96
CA SER A 312 -0.97 23.78 2.52
C SER A 312 -0.62 25.21 2.12
N ILE A 313 -1.04 25.66 0.93
CA ILE A 313 -0.88 27.05 0.50
C ILE A 313 -1.86 27.99 1.20
N GLU A 314 -3.13 27.57 1.30
CA GLU A 314 -4.21 28.37 1.90
C GLU A 314 -4.11 28.44 3.44
N HIS A 315 -3.50 27.42 4.07
CA HIS A 315 -3.32 27.27 5.53
C HIS A 315 -1.86 26.91 5.90
N PRO A 316 -0.90 27.82 5.70
CA PRO A 316 0.52 27.54 5.97
C PRO A 316 0.81 27.23 7.45
N GLU A 317 0.00 27.71 8.38
CA GLU A 317 0.17 27.50 9.83
C GLU A 317 0.13 26.01 10.22
N VAL A 318 -0.68 25.19 9.54
CA VAL A 318 -0.81 23.75 9.82
C VAL A 318 0.19 22.89 9.04
N CYS A 319 0.90 23.47 8.08
CA CYS A 319 1.84 22.74 7.24
C CYS A 319 3.09 22.33 8.02
N VAL A 320 3.47 21.05 7.97
CA VAL A 320 4.72 20.53 8.54
C VAL A 320 5.84 20.68 7.51
N THR A 321 6.97 21.27 7.89
CA THR A 321 8.12 21.41 7.00
C THR A 321 9.03 20.19 7.11
N ALA A 322 9.65 19.80 5.99
CA ALA A 322 10.59 18.66 5.93
C ALA A 322 11.84 18.86 6.79
N ILE A 323 12.23 20.12 7.02
CA ILE A 323 13.34 20.53 7.88
C ILE A 323 12.85 21.51 8.93
N TYR A 324 13.57 21.60 10.06
CA TYR A 324 13.31 22.58 11.10
C TYR A 324 13.21 24.00 10.55
N ASN A 325 12.07 24.66 10.74
CA ASN A 325 11.82 26.03 10.27
C ASN A 325 11.02 26.83 11.30
N GLN A 326 11.57 27.96 11.73
CA GLN A 326 10.94 28.96 12.59
C GLN A 326 10.94 30.36 11.96
N VAL A 327 11.70 30.58 10.89
CA VAL A 327 12.01 31.93 10.40
C VAL A 327 11.47 32.18 9.00
N PHE A 328 11.34 31.14 8.17
CA PHE A 328 10.96 31.30 6.77
C PHE A 328 9.46 31.13 6.56
N HIS A 329 8.92 31.92 5.65
CA HIS A 329 7.57 31.72 5.14
C HIS A 329 7.47 30.33 4.50
N LYS A 330 6.40 29.60 4.83
CA LYS A 330 6.07 28.33 4.18
C LYS A 330 5.43 28.56 2.80
N THR A 331 4.87 29.74 2.58
CA THR A 331 4.24 30.15 1.33
C THR A 331 4.66 31.57 0.96
N VAL A 332 4.98 31.78 -0.31
CA VAL A 332 5.34 33.09 -0.87
C VAL A 332 4.65 33.25 -2.22
N ASN A 333 4.01 34.40 -2.45
CA ASN A 333 3.30 34.72 -3.70
C ASN A 333 2.28 33.62 -4.14
N GLY A 334 1.61 33.00 -3.15
CA GLY A 334 0.61 31.96 -3.40
C GLY A 334 1.19 30.62 -3.88
N ARG A 335 2.48 30.36 -3.58
CA ARG A 335 3.19 29.11 -3.86
C ARG A 335 3.80 28.57 -2.57
N LEU A 336 3.95 27.25 -2.48
CA LEU A 336 4.75 26.64 -1.41
C LEU A 336 6.22 26.98 -1.61
N VAL A 337 6.94 27.14 -0.51
CA VAL A 337 8.39 27.26 -0.52
C VAL A 337 8.97 25.85 -0.39
N ASP A 338 9.73 25.42 -1.40
CA ASP A 338 10.54 24.21 -1.31
C ASP A 338 11.67 24.45 -0.30
N MET A 339 11.49 23.94 0.92
CA MET A 339 12.42 24.18 2.03
C MET A 339 13.79 23.53 1.81
N GLU A 340 13.86 22.41 1.09
CA GLU A 340 15.14 21.78 0.78
C GLU A 340 15.92 22.58 -0.26
N ARG A 341 15.21 23.04 -1.30
CA ARG A 341 15.79 23.95 -2.29
C ARG A 341 16.21 25.28 -1.65
N LEU A 342 15.40 25.84 -0.76
CA LEU A 342 15.76 27.05 0.00
C LEU A 342 17.03 26.80 0.81
N ARG A 343 17.12 25.70 1.56
CA ARG A 343 18.33 25.32 2.31
C ARG A 343 19.56 25.24 1.39
N HIS A 344 19.42 24.62 0.23
CA HIS A 344 20.51 24.55 -0.76
C HIS A 344 20.93 25.95 -1.24
N CYS A 345 19.98 26.81 -1.62
CA CYS A 345 20.26 28.18 -2.08
C CYS A 345 20.94 29.02 -1.00
N ILE A 346 20.47 28.93 0.26
CA ILE A 346 21.13 29.60 1.38
C ILE A 346 22.52 29.01 1.62
N GLY A 347 22.69 27.70 1.46
CA GLY A 347 24.00 27.03 1.55
C GLY A 347 25.02 27.60 0.56
N GLU A 348 24.62 27.85 -0.69
CA GLU A 348 25.48 28.50 -1.68
C GLU A 348 25.84 29.94 -1.28
N MET A 349 24.86 30.74 -0.83
CA MET A 349 25.13 32.09 -0.31
C MET A 349 26.04 32.07 0.92
N ALA A 350 25.88 31.08 1.80
CA ALA A 350 26.67 30.93 3.02
C ALA A 350 28.15 30.61 2.74
N LYS A 351 28.48 30.00 1.59
CA LYS A 351 29.89 29.80 1.16
C LYS A 351 30.62 31.13 0.94
N ALA A 352 29.89 32.18 0.55
CA ALA A 352 30.45 33.52 0.34
C ALA A 352 30.75 34.29 1.66
N ILE A 353 30.43 33.71 2.81
CA ILE A 353 30.62 34.33 4.12
C ILE A 353 32.07 34.19 4.57
N THR A 354 32.75 35.34 4.64
CA THR A 354 34.12 35.47 5.14
C THR A 354 34.22 36.34 6.39
N ARG A 355 33.13 37.01 6.77
CA ARG A 355 33.03 37.87 7.96
C ARG A 355 31.65 37.73 8.57
N LYS A 356 31.57 37.92 9.90
CA LYS A 356 30.30 37.85 10.63
C LYS A 356 29.24 38.83 10.12
N SER A 357 29.64 40.00 9.63
CA SER A 357 28.73 40.99 9.04
C SER A 357 28.08 40.51 7.74
N HIS A 358 28.63 39.51 7.05
CA HIS A 358 28.04 39.01 5.79
C HIS A 358 26.77 38.19 6.06
N TRP A 359 26.58 37.65 7.26
CA TRP A 359 25.31 37.03 7.66
C TRP A 359 24.15 38.04 7.62
N PHE A 360 24.43 39.31 7.89
CA PHE A 360 23.44 40.37 7.76
C PHE A 360 23.09 40.65 6.30
N CYS A 361 24.07 40.61 5.37
CA CYS A 361 23.80 40.70 3.94
C CYS A 361 22.92 39.55 3.45
N LEU A 362 23.19 38.31 3.92
CA LEU A 362 22.38 37.14 3.60
C LEU A 362 20.93 37.33 4.09
N TRP A 363 20.75 37.81 5.32
CA TRP A 363 19.42 38.18 5.84
C TRP A 363 18.73 39.24 4.99
N CYS A 364 19.44 40.28 4.54
CA CYS A 364 18.90 41.32 3.66
C CYS A 364 18.43 40.76 2.31
N VAL A 365 19.21 39.86 1.69
CA VAL A 365 18.83 39.20 0.42
C VAL A 365 17.59 38.33 0.61
N LEU A 366 17.53 37.53 1.68
CA LEU A 366 16.35 36.70 1.95
C LEU A 366 15.10 37.54 2.26
N ARG A 367 15.28 38.69 2.91
CA ARG A 367 14.20 39.65 3.12
C ARG A 367 13.71 40.29 1.82
N HIS A 368 14.63 40.62 0.91
CA HIS A 368 14.30 41.17 -0.41
C HIS A 368 13.38 40.23 -1.20
N HIS A 369 13.65 38.92 -1.13
CA HIS A 369 12.81 37.88 -1.74
C HIS A 369 11.55 37.53 -0.95
N ASN A 370 11.24 38.28 0.12
CA ASN A 370 10.10 38.07 0.99
C ASN A 370 10.03 36.64 1.57
N LEU A 371 11.17 36.04 1.88
CA LEU A 371 11.26 34.68 2.42
C LEU A 371 11.19 34.63 3.95
N ILE A 372 11.41 35.76 4.64
CA ILE A 372 11.52 35.83 6.10
C ILE A 372 10.15 36.19 6.71
N ALA A 373 9.58 35.26 7.48
CA ALA A 373 8.33 35.43 8.23
C ALA A 373 8.54 36.09 9.60
N ASP A 374 9.67 35.81 10.25
CA ASP A 374 10.03 36.41 11.53
C ASP A 374 11.25 37.32 11.38
N ILE A 375 11.06 38.61 11.68
CA ILE A 375 12.11 39.63 11.60
C ILE A 375 13.11 39.57 12.76
N SER A 376 12.92 38.66 13.73
CA SER A 376 13.83 38.44 14.84
C SER A 376 15.20 37.94 14.36
N HIS A 377 16.21 38.80 14.49
CA HIS A 377 17.60 38.45 14.24
C HIS A 377 18.10 37.29 15.12
N GLU A 378 17.51 37.11 16.32
CA GLU A 378 17.88 36.02 17.23
C GLU A 378 17.41 34.67 16.69
N HIS A 379 16.13 34.59 16.27
CA HIS A 379 15.58 33.37 15.68
C HIS A 379 16.26 33.06 14.35
N PHE A 380 16.57 34.08 13.54
CA PHE A 380 17.36 33.89 12.32
C PHE A 380 18.76 33.31 12.60
N ALA A 381 19.46 33.82 13.62
CA ALA A 381 20.75 33.26 14.00
C ALA A 381 20.63 31.80 14.46
N GLN A 382 19.64 31.49 15.31
CA GLN A 382 19.37 30.13 15.77
C GLN A 382 19.06 29.17 14.61
N GLN A 383 18.22 29.61 13.66
CA GLN A 383 17.87 28.87 12.45
C GLN A 383 19.11 28.54 11.61
N MET A 384 19.95 29.54 11.34
CA MET A 384 21.16 29.36 10.53
C MET A 384 22.23 28.54 11.26
N MET A 385 22.24 28.53 12.60
CA MET A 385 23.16 27.69 13.38
C MET A 385 22.61 26.27 13.63
N HIS A 386 21.38 25.97 13.22
CA HIS A 386 20.78 24.66 13.44
C HIS A 386 21.47 23.58 12.57
N PRO A 387 21.84 22.41 13.14
CA PRO A 387 22.56 21.37 12.40
C PRO A 387 21.84 20.86 11.14
N GLU A 388 20.51 20.89 11.10
CA GLU A 388 19.74 20.44 9.92
C GLU A 388 19.91 21.34 8.68
N TRP A 389 20.36 22.59 8.86
CA TRP A 389 20.54 23.54 7.74
C TRP A 389 21.91 23.41 7.09
N PHE A 390 22.98 23.52 7.88
CA PHE A 390 24.36 23.53 7.36
C PHE A 390 25.32 22.57 8.10
N GLY A 391 24.79 21.66 8.92
CA GLY A 391 25.61 20.82 9.79
C GLY A 391 26.33 21.64 10.87
N HIS A 392 27.46 21.12 11.36
CA HIS A 392 28.30 21.85 12.30
C HIS A 392 29.18 22.88 11.57
N LEU A 393 28.81 24.15 11.69
CA LEU A 393 29.61 25.26 11.19
C LEU A 393 30.88 25.46 12.04
N PRO A 394 32.02 25.83 11.44
CA PRO A 394 33.22 26.24 12.16
C PRO A 394 32.98 27.43 13.10
N ALA A 395 33.65 27.47 14.25
CA ALA A 395 33.45 28.49 15.28
C ALA A 395 33.71 29.93 14.82
N ASP A 396 34.61 30.12 13.85
CA ASP A 396 34.91 31.41 13.22
C ASP A 396 33.75 31.95 12.37
N LYS A 397 32.85 31.07 11.91
CA LYS A 397 31.65 31.42 11.15
C LYS A 397 30.41 31.64 12.03
N HIS A 398 30.49 31.37 13.33
CA HIS A 398 29.37 31.54 14.25
C HIS A 398 29.01 33.01 14.46
N PHE A 399 27.71 33.29 14.46
CA PHE A 399 27.15 34.61 14.72
C PHE A 399 25.93 34.49 15.65
N SER A 400 25.50 35.63 16.21
CA SER A 400 24.32 35.73 17.09
C SER A 400 23.39 36.84 16.63
N GLY A 401 22.19 36.92 17.19
CA GLY A 401 21.27 38.02 16.89
C GLY A 401 21.85 39.39 17.22
N ASP A 402 22.73 39.49 18.22
CA ASP A 402 23.44 40.74 18.55
C ASP A 402 24.39 41.18 17.42
N THR A 403 25.02 40.22 16.74
CA THR A 403 25.89 40.49 15.59
C THR A 403 25.11 41.17 14.47
N LEU A 404 23.87 40.73 14.22
CA LEU A 404 23.01 41.32 13.20
C LEU A 404 22.40 42.65 13.66
N ARG A 405 22.02 42.77 14.94
CA ARG A 405 21.46 44.00 15.53
C ARG A 405 22.41 45.18 15.46
N GLU A 406 23.73 44.97 15.39
CA GLU A 406 24.72 46.04 15.16
C GLU A 406 24.47 46.81 13.85
N TYR A 407 23.89 46.15 12.84
CA TYR A 407 23.58 46.71 11.53
C TYR A 407 22.11 47.14 11.38
N SER A 408 21.28 46.97 12.41
CA SER A 408 19.91 47.48 12.43
C SER A 408 19.85 49.02 12.38
N GLY A 409 18.77 49.54 11.80
CA GLY A 409 18.58 50.97 11.56
C GLY A 409 18.41 51.22 10.07
N TYR A 410 19.27 52.04 9.47
CA TYR A 410 19.25 52.35 8.03
C TYR A 410 19.06 51.10 7.15
N PHE A 411 19.86 50.06 7.39
CA PHE A 411 19.86 48.85 6.57
C PHE A 411 18.64 47.95 6.76
N THR A 412 17.86 48.14 7.82
CA THR A 412 16.57 47.44 8.04
C THR A 412 15.37 48.30 7.64
N LEU A 413 15.52 49.62 7.59
CA LEU A 413 14.46 50.54 7.15
C LEU A 413 14.20 50.45 5.65
N TYR A 414 15.27 50.26 4.88
CA TYR A 414 15.22 50.17 3.42
C TYR A 414 15.64 48.79 2.95
N ASP A 415 14.99 48.31 1.89
CA ASP A 415 15.46 47.16 1.13
C ASP A 415 16.86 47.43 0.56
N TYR A 416 17.70 46.40 0.46
CA TYR A 416 19.09 46.60 0.03
C TYR A 416 19.20 47.15 -1.40
N ALA A 417 18.22 46.86 -2.27
CA ALA A 417 18.17 47.40 -3.62
C ALA A 417 17.89 48.92 -3.64
N ALA A 418 17.41 49.48 -2.53
CA ALA A 418 17.15 50.90 -2.36
C ALA A 418 18.20 51.61 -1.48
N TRP A 419 19.27 50.93 -1.08
CA TRP A 419 20.33 51.56 -0.30
C TRP A 419 21.09 52.59 -1.14
N ASP A 420 21.26 53.77 -0.57
CA ASP A 420 21.98 54.88 -1.16
C ASP A 420 23.02 55.42 -0.17
N ASN A 421 24.25 55.63 -0.65
CA ASN A 421 25.34 56.00 0.24
C ASN A 421 25.17 57.43 0.80
N SER A 422 24.54 58.36 0.07
CA SER A 422 24.30 59.71 0.59
C SER A 422 23.27 59.71 1.73
N ALA A 423 22.14 59.02 1.53
CA ALA A 423 21.12 58.85 2.56
C ALA A 423 21.65 58.08 3.78
N PHE A 424 22.53 57.10 3.56
CA PHE A 424 23.22 56.37 4.63
C PHE A 424 24.10 57.30 5.49
N LEU A 425 24.90 58.16 4.86
CA LEU A 425 25.80 59.07 5.56
C LEU A 425 25.02 60.09 6.40
N ASP A 426 23.91 60.60 5.86
CA ASP A 426 23.00 61.48 6.60
C ASP A 426 22.41 60.77 7.82
N TYR A 427 21.86 59.55 7.64
CA TYR A 427 21.34 58.75 8.75
C TYR A 427 22.41 58.49 9.82
N ARG A 428 23.63 58.11 9.39
CA ARG A 428 24.77 57.83 10.28
C ARG A 428 25.12 59.03 11.14
N ASN A 429 25.18 60.23 10.53
CA ASN A 429 25.52 61.47 11.21
C ASN A 429 24.42 61.89 12.20
N LEU A 430 23.15 61.83 11.76
CA LEU A 430 21.99 62.18 12.58
C LEU A 430 21.82 61.26 13.81
N ASN A 431 22.12 59.97 13.66
CA ASN A 431 21.93 58.97 14.72
C ASN A 431 23.22 58.64 15.50
N GLY A 432 24.29 59.41 15.31
CA GLY A 432 25.53 59.26 16.07
C GLY A 432 26.24 57.91 15.90
N LYS A 433 26.08 57.23 14.76
CA LYS A 433 26.64 55.88 14.48
C LYS A 433 28.13 55.93 14.15
N LYS A 434 28.96 56.44 15.07
CA LYS A 434 30.40 56.68 14.88
C LYS A 434 31.22 55.42 14.57
N LYS A 435 30.75 54.23 14.96
CA LYS A 435 31.39 52.94 14.68
C LYS A 435 31.22 52.48 13.22
N TRP A 436 30.21 52.98 12.53
CA TRP A 436 30.00 52.64 11.12
C TRP A 436 30.98 53.43 10.25
N SER A 437 31.71 52.77 9.37
CA SER A 437 32.60 53.45 8.43
C SER A 437 31.80 54.13 7.31
N GLU A 438 32.32 55.20 6.72
CA GLU A 438 31.69 55.89 5.58
C GLU A 438 31.50 55.00 4.35
N LYS A 439 32.32 53.96 4.20
CA LYS A 439 32.24 52.96 3.11
C LYS A 439 31.41 51.73 3.49
N LEU A 440 30.70 51.74 4.63
CA LEU A 440 30.00 50.55 5.11
C LEU A 440 28.84 50.18 4.17
N CYS A 441 28.05 51.16 3.73
CA CYS A 441 26.92 50.93 2.83
C CYS A 441 27.37 50.25 1.53
N ASP A 442 28.35 50.84 0.83
CA ASP A 442 28.91 50.27 -0.41
C ASP A 442 29.46 48.84 -0.22
N LYS A 443 30.09 48.57 0.92
CA LYS A 443 30.65 47.24 1.21
C LYS A 443 29.56 46.20 1.43
N LEU A 444 28.51 46.53 2.20
CA LEU A 444 27.40 45.61 2.44
C LEU A 444 26.57 45.43 1.18
N LEU A 445 26.31 46.51 0.43
CA LEU A 445 25.58 46.45 -0.85
C LEU A 445 26.27 45.52 -1.84
N ARG A 446 27.58 45.67 -2.04
CA ARG A 446 28.36 44.77 -2.92
C ARG A 446 28.23 43.31 -2.50
N LYS A 447 28.20 43.05 -1.19
CA LYS A 447 28.06 41.69 -0.66
C LYS A 447 26.64 41.15 -0.84
N CYS A 448 25.61 41.98 -0.70
CA CYS A 448 24.23 41.60 -1.03
C CYS A 448 24.10 41.23 -2.51
N LEU A 449 24.67 42.03 -3.41
CA LEU A 449 24.66 41.74 -4.85
C LEU A 449 25.41 40.44 -5.18
N GLU A 450 26.57 40.18 -4.55
CA GLU A 450 27.28 38.91 -4.71
C GLU A 450 26.44 37.71 -4.23
N MET A 451 25.65 37.86 -3.16
CA MET A 451 24.76 36.81 -2.66
C MET A 451 23.50 36.65 -3.52
N GLU A 452 22.98 37.74 -4.08
CA GLU A 452 21.88 37.75 -5.05
C GLU A 452 22.27 36.97 -6.30
N ASP A 453 23.49 37.14 -6.82
CA ASP A 453 24.00 36.39 -7.97
C ASP A 453 24.10 34.87 -7.70
N LEU A 454 24.22 34.47 -6.44
CA LEU A 454 24.24 33.08 -6.00
C LEU A 454 22.84 32.53 -5.71
N TYR A 455 21.82 33.40 -5.62
CA TYR A 455 20.46 33.00 -5.31
C TYR A 455 19.77 32.44 -6.56
N VAL A 456 19.52 31.13 -6.54
CA VAL A 456 18.64 30.48 -7.51
C VAL A 456 17.21 30.63 -7.02
N LYS A 457 16.32 31.19 -7.87
CA LYS A 457 14.89 31.37 -7.53
C LYS A 457 14.31 30.05 -7.00
N VAL A 458 13.82 30.09 -5.77
CA VAL A 458 13.23 28.95 -5.06
C VAL A 458 11.82 28.69 -5.56
#